data_AF-A0A9X2EC50-F1
#
_entry.id   AF-A0A9X2EC50-F1
#
_cell.length_a   1.000
_cell.length_b   1.000
_cell.length_c   1.000
_cell.angle_alpha   90.00
_cell.angle_beta   90.00
_cell.angle_gamma   90.00
#
_symmetry.space_group_name_H-M   'P 1'
#
loop_
_entity.id
_entity.type
_entity.pdbx_description
1 polymer ?
#
loop_
_entity_poly.entity_id
_entity_poly.type
_entity_poly.pdbx_seq_one_letter_code
_entity_poly.pdbx_strand_id
1 'polypeptide(L)' 'MSTTADQEHIERIDGWEVRWRKRGRVLYVVSVTNPEGRRTDHGAPLGDVLDQLPRSVWHALRRRHTGVG' A
#
# COMPACT_ATOMS: atom_id res chain seq x y z
N MET A 1 10.25 -23.25 12.05
CA MET A 1 10.63 -21.82 11.98
C MET A 1 9.86 -21.21 10.82
N SER A 2 8.75 -20.52 11.09
CA SER A 2 7.98 -19.87 10.02
C SER A 2 8.77 -18.65 9.55
N THR A 3 9.39 -18.76 8.38
CA THR A 3 9.78 -17.60 7.59
C THR A 3 8.52 -16.76 7.46
N THR A 4 8.51 -15.55 8.03
CA THR A 4 7.46 -14.58 7.74
C THR A 4 7.61 -14.25 6.27
N ALA A 5 7.01 -15.07 5.40
CA ALA A 5 6.98 -14.84 3.98
C ALA A 5 6.46 -13.42 3.77
N ASP A 6 7.09 -12.66 2.87
CA ASP A 6 6.60 -11.38 2.41
C ASP A 6 5.17 -11.55 1.87
N GLN A 7 4.18 -11.54 2.76
CA GLN A 7 2.79 -11.70 2.39
C GLN A 7 2.35 -10.40 1.73
N GLU A 8 1.89 -10.53 0.49
CA GLU A 8 1.24 -9.44 -0.22
C GLU A 8 -0.19 -9.31 0.29
N HIS A 9 -0.56 -8.08 0.64
CA HIS A 9 -1.88 -7.68 1.04
C HIS A 9 -2.47 -6.76 -0.03
N ILE A 10 -3.79 -6.82 -0.17
CA ILE A 10 -4.53 -5.99 -1.11
C ILE A 10 -5.57 -5.21 -0.32
N GLU A 11 -5.54 -3.89 -0.45
CA GLU A 11 -6.55 -3.00 0.11
C GLU A 11 -7.32 -2.27 -0.98
N ARG A 12 -8.63 -2.17 -0.81
CA ARG A 12 -9.50 -1.41 -1.70
C ARG A 12 -10.04 -0.18 -0.99
N ILE A 13 -9.81 1.00 -1.55
CA ILE A 13 -10.15 2.30 -0.95
C ILE A 13 -10.63 3.22 -2.08
N ASP A 14 -11.87 3.70 -2.00
CA ASP A 14 -12.45 4.62 -3.00
C ASP A 14 -12.30 4.13 -4.47
N GLY A 15 -12.44 2.83 -4.70
CA GLY A 15 -12.26 2.20 -6.02
C GLY A 15 -10.81 1.97 -6.43
N TRP A 16 -9.83 2.44 -5.66
CA TRP A 16 -8.42 2.11 -5.85
C TRP A 16 -8.07 0.79 -5.19
N GLU A 17 -7.28 -0.04 -5.86
CA GLU A 17 -6.67 -1.24 -5.28
C GLU A 17 -5.20 -0.98 -5.01
N VAL A 18 -4.76 -1.09 -3.76
CA VAL A 18 -3.37 -0.91 -3.35
C VAL A 18 -2.85 -2.25 -2.86
N ARG A 19 -1.91 -2.80 -3.61
CA ARG A 19 -1.18 -4.00 -3.24
C ARG A 19 0.11 -3.61 -2.54
N TRP A 20 0.34 -4.15 -1.35
CA TRP A 20 1.52 -3.87 -0.56
C TRP A 20 2.03 -5.13 0.13
N ARG A 21 3.30 -5.11 0.53
CA ARG A 21 3.92 -6.16 1.33
C ARG A 21 4.63 -5.53 2.52
N LYS A 22 4.70 -6.26 3.63
CA LYS A 22 5.43 -5.82 4.81
C LYS A 22 6.77 -6.52 4.89
N ARG A 23 7.86 -5.75 4.88
CA ARG A 23 9.21 -6.25 5.08
C ARG A 23 9.78 -5.64 6.35
N GLY A 24 9.79 -6.44 7.42
CA GLY A 24 10.10 -5.96 8.76
C GLY A 24 9.06 -4.96 9.27
N ARG A 25 9.49 -3.71 9.56
CA ARG A 25 8.59 -2.63 9.99
C ARG A 25 8.11 -1.72 8.85
N VAL A 26 8.63 -1.91 7.64
CA VAL A 26 8.36 -1.03 6.51
C VAL A 26 7.33 -1.68 5.60
N LEU A 27 6.34 -0.90 5.19
CA LEU A 27 5.38 -1.27 4.14
C LEU A 27 5.93 -0.85 2.80
N TYR A 28 5.94 -1.77 1.85
CA TYR A 28 6.31 -1.53 0.46
C TYR A 28 5.07 -1.67 -0.39
N VAL A 29 4.76 -0.66 -1.20
CA VAL A 29 3.70 -0.78 -2.20
C VAL A 29 4.27 -1.53 -3.39
N VAL A 30 3.58 -2.61 -3.77
CA VAL A 30 3.91 -3.47 -4.90
C VAL A 30 3.20 -2.97 -6.16
N SER A 31 1.95 -2.56 -6.04
CA SER A 31 1.23 -1.96 -7.15
C SER A 31 0.01 -1.19 -6.68
N VAL A 32 -0.46 -0.30 -7.54
CA VAL A 32 -1.67 0.49 -7.35
C VAL A 32 -2.50 0.38 -8.62
N THR A 33 -3.77 0.05 -8.50
CA THR A 33 -4.73 0.04 -9.60
C THR A 33 -5.76 1.13 -9.35
N ASN A 34 -5.94 2.03 -10.32
CA ASN A 34 -6.95 3.08 -10.22
C ASN A 34 -8.37 2.52 -10.47
N PRO A 35 -9.45 3.30 -10.23
CA PRO A 35 -10.83 2.85 -10.44
C PRO A 35 -11.16 2.46 -11.89
N GLU A 36 -10.39 2.93 -12.86
CA GLU A 36 -10.53 2.57 -14.28
C GLU A 36 -9.87 1.22 -14.61
N GLY A 37 -9.22 0.58 -13.62
CA GLY A 37 -8.50 -0.68 -13.79
C GLY A 37 -7.06 -0.52 -14.28
N ARG A 38 -6.54 0.71 -14.42
CA ARG A 38 -5.15 0.95 -14.80
C ARG A 38 -4.22 0.67 -13.61
N ARG A 39 -3.40 -0.37 -13.76
CA ARG A 39 -2.38 -0.76 -12.79
C ARG A 39 -1.05 -0.06 -13.06
N THR A 40 -0.43 0.42 -11.98
CA THR A 40 0.94 0.92 -11.95
C THR A 40 1.70 0.08 -10.93
N ASP A 41 2.80 -0.55 -11.36
CA ASP A 41 3.65 -1.32 -10.47
C ASP A 41 4.62 -0.41 -9.73
N HIS A 42 4.84 -0.73 -8.47
CA HIS A 42 5.73 -0.06 -7.56
C HIS A 42 6.66 -1.08 -6.90
N GLY A 43 7.73 -0.57 -6.30
CA GLY A 43 8.67 -1.37 -5.51
C GLY A 43 9.25 -0.56 -4.37
N ALA A 44 8.51 0.44 -3.90
CA ALA A 44 8.99 1.48 -3.02
C ALA A 44 8.27 1.46 -1.67
N PRO A 45 8.90 1.97 -0.60
CA PRO A 45 8.23 2.24 0.67
C PRO A 45 6.93 3.03 0.47
N LEU A 46 5.92 2.74 1.29
CA LEU A 46 4.61 3.40 1.24
C LEU A 46 4.78 4.91 1.21
N GLY A 47 5.65 5.47 2.07
CA GLY A 47 5.97 6.90 2.14
C GLY A 47 6.29 7.57 0.81
N ASP A 48 6.99 6.87 -0.11
CA ASP A 48 7.42 7.41 -1.40
C ASP A 48 6.32 7.33 -2.47
N VAL A 49 5.37 6.40 -2.30
CA VAL A 49 4.23 6.21 -3.22
C VAL A 49 3.05 7.08 -2.81
N LEU A 50 2.99 7.48 -1.54
CA LEU A 50 1.91 8.28 -0.95
C LEU A 50 1.61 9.57 -1.74
N ASP A 51 2.61 10.23 -2.31
CA ASP A 51 2.43 11.47 -3.09
C ASP A 51 1.79 11.26 -4.46
N GLN A 52 1.74 10.02 -4.96
CA GLN A 52 1.14 9.66 -6.25
C GLN A 52 -0.33 9.22 -6.09
N LEU A 53 -0.77 8.98 -4.85
CA LEU A 53 -2.12 8.52 -4.54
C LEU A 53 -3.06 9.71 -4.28
N PRO A 54 -4.37 9.58 -4.57
CA PRO A 54 -5.34 10.55 -4.11
C PRO A 54 -5.30 10.69 -2.58
N ARG A 55 -5.53 11.93 -2.10
CA ARG A 55 -5.45 12.25 -0.66
C ARG A 55 -6.34 11.36 0.22
N SER A 56 -7.51 10.92 -0.26
CA SER A 56 -8.40 10.05 0.50
C SER A 56 -7.80 8.65 0.71
N VAL A 57 -7.23 8.07 -0.34
CA VAL A 57 -6.49 6.79 -0.31
C VAL A 57 -5.27 6.90 0.61
N TRP A 58 -4.51 7.98 0.46
CA TRP A 58 -3.37 8.31 1.33
C TRP A 58 -3.76 8.33 2.81
N HIS A 59 -4.79 9.10 3.18
CA HIS A 59 -5.25 9.21 4.56
C HIS A 59 -5.75 7.88 5.12
N ALA A 60 -6.44 7.07 4.31
CA ALA A 60 -6.92 5.76 4.72
C ALA A 60 -5.77 4.78 4.99
N LEU A 61 -4.80 4.68 4.07
CA LEU A 61 -3.61 3.84 4.26
C LEU A 61 -2.79 4.33 5.46
N ARG A 62 -2.57 5.64 5.56
CA ARG A 62 -1.84 6.23 6.68
C ARG A 62 -2.53 5.90 8.00
N ARG A 63 -3.83 6.13 8.16
CA ARG A 63 -4.53 5.82 9.43
C ARG A 63 -4.48 4.34 9.81
N ARG A 64 -4.58 3.45 8.83
CA ARG A 64 -4.58 1.99 9.06
C ARG A 64 -3.20 1.47 9.47
N HIS A 65 -2.14 2.08 8.94
CA HIS A 65 -0.78 1.52 9.07
C HIS A 65 0.21 2.36 9.87
N THR A 66 -0.12 3.63 10.13
CA THR A 66 0.65 4.52 11.01
C THR A 66 -0.01 4.71 12.37
N GLY A 67 -0.85 3.76 12.80
CA GLY A 67 -1.43 3.68 14.15
C GLY A 67 -0.40 3.41 15.26
N VAL A 68 0.68 4.19 15.29
CA VAL A 68 1.52 4.46 16.46
C VAL A 68 1.52 5.97 16.63
N GLY A 69 0.56 6.44 17.42
CA GLY A 69 0.61 7.65 18.21
C GLY A 69 0.21 7.25 19.62
#